data_AF-A0A3A9GWT2-F1
#
_entry.id   AF-A0A3A9GWT2-F1
#
_cell.length_a   1.000
_cell.length_b   1.000
_cell.length_c   1.000
_cell.angle_alpha   90.00
_cell.angle_beta   90.00
_cell.angle_gamma   90.00
#
_symmetry.space_group_name_H-M   'P 1'
#
loop_
_entity.id
_entity.type
_entity.pdbx_description
1 polymer ?
#
loop_
_entity_poly.entity_id
_entity_poly.type
_entity_poly.pdbx_seq_one_letter_code
_entity_poly.pdbx_strand_id
1 'polypeptide(L)'
;MHARKKVDETAKGLEGAVVVNKVQEKEAGTGFDAVKEEYVDMLKEGIIDLVKVTKSALENAVRISAILLTTEALVADIKEKNAAVLAAGGADMDY
;
A
#
# COMPACT_ATOMS: atom_id res chain seq x y z
N MET A 1 -13.67 -8.04 18.16
CA MET A 1 -12.79 -9.19 17.89
C MET A 1 -12.93 -9.60 16.43
N HIS A 2 -12.35 -8.86 15.49
CA HIS A 2 -12.22 -9.29 14.09
C HIS A 2 -10.74 -9.55 13.85
N ALA A 3 -10.30 -10.77 14.19
CA ALA A 3 -8.96 -11.22 13.87
C ALA A 3 -8.84 -11.23 12.35
N ARG A 4 -8.13 -10.24 11.80
CA ARG A 4 -7.63 -10.28 10.44
C ARG A 4 -6.78 -11.55 10.37
N LYS A 5 -7.28 -12.58 9.69
CA LYS A 5 -6.46 -13.72 9.26
C LYS A 5 -5.30 -13.10 8.49
N LYS A 6 -4.10 -13.07 9.10
CA LYS A 6 -2.87 -13.10 8.33
C LYS A 6 -2.99 -14.38 7.50
N VAL A 7 -3.29 -14.23 6.22
CA VAL A 7 -3.11 -15.32 5.27
C VAL A 7 -1.61 -15.54 5.25
N ASP A 8 -1.19 -16.62 5.89
CA ASP A 8 0.20 -17.06 5.93
C ASP A 8 0.50 -17.64 4.54
N GLU A 9 1.07 -16.81 3.67
CA GLU A 9 1.36 -17.08 2.24
C GLU A 9 2.28 -18.31 2.05
N THR A 10 3.01 -18.71 3.09
CA THR A 10 4.05 -19.74 3.05
C THR A 10 3.54 -21.17 3.21
N ALA A 11 2.35 -21.40 3.77
CA ALA A 11 1.91 -22.74 4.16
C ALA A 11 1.23 -23.56 3.03
N LYS A 12 0.83 -22.92 1.93
CA LYS A 12 0.07 -23.56 0.84
C LYS A 12 0.82 -23.69 -0.50
N GLY A 13 2.10 -23.30 -0.57
CA GLY A 13 2.82 -23.22 -1.85
C GLY A 13 2.30 -22.12 -2.78
N LEU A 14 1.50 -21.19 -2.23
CA LEU A 14 0.97 -19.98 -2.87
C LEU A 14 1.90 -18.81 -2.59
N GLU A 15 3.19 -19.02 -2.81
CA GLU A 15 4.17 -17.96 -2.67
C GLU A 15 3.94 -16.94 -3.80
N GLY A 16 3.75 -15.67 -3.44
CA GLY A 16 3.39 -14.62 -4.41
C GLY A 16 4.37 -14.55 -5.58
N ALA A 17 5.67 -14.74 -5.33
CA ALA A 17 6.69 -14.80 -6.38
C ALA A 17 6.47 -15.94 -7.38
N VAL A 18 6.10 -17.14 -6.90
CA VAL A 18 5.82 -18.30 -7.75
C VAL A 18 4.55 -18.09 -8.57
N VAL A 19 3.50 -17.53 -7.97
CA VAL A 19 2.24 -17.23 -8.65
C VAL A 19 2.46 -16.19 -9.75
N VAL A 20 3.17 -15.10 -9.45
CA VAL A 20 3.50 -14.04 -10.42
C VAL A 20 4.30 -14.60 -11.59
N ASN A 21 5.34 -15.40 -11.34
CA ASN A 21 6.13 -16.02 -12.41
C ASN A 21 5.25 -16.90 -13.32
N LYS A 22 4.37 -17.73 -12.74
CA LYS A 22 3.43 -18.56 -13.51
C LYS A 22 2.40 -17.75 -14.30
N VAL A 23 1.97 -16.58 -13.80
CA VAL A 23 1.09 -15.68 -14.56
C VAL A 23 1.85 -15.06 -15.73
N GLN A 24 3.12 -14.68 -15.55
CA GLN A 24 3.95 -14.11 -16.62
C GLN A 24 4.20 -15.07 -17.79
N GLU A 25 4.24 -16.38 -17.53
CA GLU A 25 4.42 -17.42 -18.56
C GLU A 25 3.13 -17.74 -19.35
N LYS A 26 1.98 -17.23 -18.92
CA LYS A 26 0.67 -17.51 -19.54
C LYS A 26 0.29 -16.46 -20.58
N GLU A 27 -0.72 -16.79 -21.38
CA GLU A 27 -1.27 -15.86 -22.36
C GLU A 27 -1.92 -14.63 -21.70
N ALA A 28 -1.82 -13.49 -22.39
CA ALA A 28 -2.42 -12.25 -21.94
C ALA A 28 -3.92 -12.42 -21.67
N GLY A 29 -4.39 -11.90 -20.54
CA GLY A 29 -5.78 -12.06 -20.07
C GLY A 29 -5.97 -13.22 -19.10
N THR A 30 -5.00 -14.13 -18.98
CA THR A 30 -4.98 -15.13 -17.91
C THR A 30 -4.36 -14.55 -16.65
N GLY A 31 -5.00 -14.74 -15.50
CA GLY A 31 -4.50 -14.31 -14.20
C GLY A 31 -4.79 -15.33 -13.12
N PHE A 32 -4.63 -14.92 -11.86
CA PHE A 32 -4.83 -15.79 -10.69
C PHE A 32 -5.96 -15.23 -9.82
N ASP A 33 -7.01 -16.01 -9.63
CA ASP A 33 -8.08 -15.72 -8.68
C ASP A 33 -7.59 -16.08 -7.27
N ALA A 34 -7.30 -15.06 -6.47
CA ALA A 34 -6.79 -15.22 -5.11
C ALA A 34 -7.84 -15.78 -4.12
N VAL A 35 -9.12 -15.77 -4.46
CA VAL A 35 -10.20 -16.33 -3.62
C VAL A 35 -10.38 -17.82 -3.90
N LYS A 36 -10.35 -18.21 -5.18
CA LYS A 36 -10.51 -19.61 -5.61
C LYS A 36 -9.18 -20.38 -5.64
N GLU A 37 -8.06 -19.69 -5.60
CA GLU A 37 -6.70 -20.24 -5.74
C GLU A 37 -6.46 -20.90 -7.11
N GLU A 38 -7.06 -20.35 -8.19
CA GLU A 38 -7.04 -20.93 -9.55
C GLU A 38 -6.56 -19.93 -10.61
N TYR A 39 -5.98 -20.43 -11.70
CA TYR A 39 -5.64 -19.62 -12.88
C TYR A 39 -6.83 -19.54 -13.82
N VAL A 40 -7.28 -18.33 -14.12
CA VAL A 40 -8.54 -18.09 -14.82
C VAL A 40 -8.38 -17.05 -15.93
N ASP A 41 -9.31 -17.05 -16.87
CA ASP A 41 -9.52 -15.95 -17.80
C ASP A 41 -10.16 -14.78 -17.02
N MET A 42 -9.38 -13.73 -16.80
CA MET A 42 -9.76 -12.62 -15.93
C MET A 42 -10.98 -11.85 -16.45
N LEU A 43 -11.16 -11.82 -17.77
CA LEU A 43 -12.32 -11.16 -18.38
C LEU A 43 -13.59 -11.99 -18.19
N LYS A 44 -13.51 -13.32 -18.40
CA LYS A 44 -14.66 -14.21 -18.23
C LYS A 44 -15.13 -14.30 -16.78
N GLU A 45 -14.20 -14.31 -15.83
CA GLU A 45 -14.53 -14.31 -14.39
C GLU A 45 -14.93 -12.92 -13.87
N GLY A 46 -14.82 -11.86 -14.69
CA GLY A 46 -15.19 -10.50 -14.31
C GLY A 46 -14.23 -9.82 -13.34
N ILE A 47 -12.99 -10.34 -13.21
CA ILE A 47 -11.93 -9.77 -12.39
C ILE A 47 -11.20 -8.71 -13.22
N ILE A 48 -11.80 -7.51 -13.30
CA ILE A 48 -11.37 -6.44 -14.21
C ILE A 48 -11.15 -5.15 -13.43
N ASP A 49 -10.00 -4.51 -13.67
CA ASP A 49 -9.72 -3.16 -13.19
C ASP A 49 -9.91 -2.11 -14.29
N LEU A 50 -10.40 -0.92 -13.92
CA LEU A 50 -10.51 0.20 -14.85
C LEU A 50 -9.11 0.70 -15.23
N VAL A 51 -8.85 0.78 -16.54
CA VAL A 51 -7.56 1.24 -17.09
C VAL A 51 -7.12 2.59 -16.49
N LYS A 52 -8.07 3.52 -16.30
CA LYS A 52 -7.78 4.84 -15.70
C LYS A 52 -7.25 4.73 -14.26
N VAL A 53 -7.76 3.76 -13.49
CA VAL A 53 -7.37 3.56 -12.08
C VAL A 53 -5.98 2.92 -12.00
N THR A 54 -5.75 1.84 -12.74
CA THR A 54 -4.42 1.17 -12.76
C THR A 54 -3.33 2.12 -13.25
N LYS A 55 -3.62 2.90 -14.31
CA LYS A 55 -2.68 3.89 -14.84
C LYS A 55 -2.38 5.00 -13.85
N SER A 56 -3.40 5.61 -13.26
CA SER A 56 -3.19 6.73 -12.32
C SER A 56 -2.45 6.29 -11.05
N ALA A 57 -2.73 5.08 -10.56
CA ALA A 57 -2.03 4.50 -9.42
C ALA A 57 -0.52 4.36 -9.70
N LEU A 58 -0.16 3.79 -10.84
CA LEU A 58 1.24 3.64 -11.25
C LEU A 58 1.94 5.00 -11.42
N GLU A 59 1.31 5.93 -12.15
CA GLU A 59 1.90 7.26 -12.39
C GLU A 59 2.15 8.02 -11.08
N ASN A 60 1.23 7.96 -10.12
CA ASN A 60 1.41 8.60 -8.81
C ASN A 60 2.51 7.93 -7.98
N ALA A 61 2.59 6.60 -7.99
CA ALA A 61 3.65 5.86 -7.30
C ALA A 61 5.03 6.21 -7.86
N VAL A 62 5.17 6.26 -9.19
CA VAL A 62 6.43 6.62 -9.86
C VAL A 62 6.85 8.06 -9.51
N ARG A 63 5.91 9.02 -9.49
CA ARG A 63 6.22 10.42 -9.15
C ARG A 63 6.82 10.58 -7.75
N ILE A 64 6.20 9.97 -6.74
CA ILE A 64 6.69 10.03 -5.36
C ILE A 64 8.04 9.31 -5.25
N SER A 65 8.17 8.15 -5.89
CA SER A 65 9.41 7.37 -5.90
C SER A 65 10.56 8.15 -6.55
N ALA A 66 10.30 8.85 -7.65
CA ALA A 66 11.30 9.68 -8.33
C ALA A 66 11.80 10.81 -7.42
N ILE A 67 10.89 11.54 -6.76
CA ILE A 67 11.26 12.60 -5.81
C ILE A 67 12.08 12.01 -4.66
N LEU A 68 11.63 10.88 -4.10
CA LEU A 68 12.28 10.23 -2.97
C LEU A 68 13.70 9.78 -3.31
N LEU A 69 13.92 9.17 -4.49
CA LEU A 69 15.23 8.68 -4.92
C LEU A 69 16.24 9.80 -5.20
N THR A 70 15.79 10.99 -5.62
CA THR A 70 16.66 12.14 -5.91
C THR A 70 16.86 13.09 -4.74
N THR A 71 16.16 12.88 -3.63
CA THR A 71 16.26 13.76 -2.46
C THR A 71 17.46 13.34 -1.61
N GLU A 72 18.53 14.15 -1.61
CA GLU A 72 19.74 13.85 -0.83
C GLU A 72 19.67 14.34 0.62
N ALA A 73 18.84 15.34 0.92
CA ALA A 73 18.70 15.91 2.26
C ALA A 73 17.27 16.39 2.53
N LEU A 74 16.87 16.33 3.80
CA LEU A 74 15.60 16.82 4.31
C LEU A 74 15.85 17.72 5.52
N VAL A 75 15.19 18.88 5.57
CA VAL A 75 15.17 19.75 6.74
C VAL A 75 13.82 19.54 7.43
N ALA A 76 13.86 19.24 8.72
CA ALA A 76 12.67 19.03 9.54
C ALA A 76 12.78 19.83 10.84
N ASP A 77 11.65 20.29 11.35
CA ASP A 77 11.59 20.94 12.65
C ASP A 77 11.94 19.96 13.76
N ILE A 78 12.63 20.45 14.79
CA ILE A 78 12.92 19.67 15.98
C ILE A 78 11.60 19.42 16.70
N LYS A 79 11.31 18.15 16.98
CA LYS A 79 10.09 17.75 17.67
C LYS A 79 10.02 18.43 19.05
N GLU A 80 9.10 19.38 19.22
CA GLU A 80 8.86 20.02 20.52
C GLU A 80 8.23 19.03 21.51
N LYS A 81 8.67 19.09 22.77
CA LYS A 81 8.00 18.37 23.86
C LYS A 81 6.76 19.17 24.31
N ASN A 82 5.63 18.90 23.65
CA ASN A 82 4.25 19.26 24.03
C ASN A 82 4.01 20.59 24.76
N ALA A 83 3.47 21.56 24.01
CA ALA A 83 2.70 22.69 24.51
C ALA A 83 1.29 22.27 25.01
N ALA A 84 1.21 21.37 26.01
CA ALA A 84 -0.06 20.80 26.49
C ALA A 84 -0.40 21.09 27.97
N VAL A 85 0.21 22.11 28.61
CA VAL A 85 -0.13 22.47 30.00
C VAL A 85 -0.52 23.94 30.23
N LEU A 86 -0.29 24.86 29.29
CA LEU A 86 -0.54 26.30 29.55
C LEU A 86 -1.88 26.85 29.02
N ALA A 87 -2.81 25.99 28.58
CA ALA A 87 -4.16 26.41 28.17
C ALA A 87 -5.23 26.14 29.24
N ALA A 88 -4.85 25.74 30.46
CA ALA A 88 -5.80 25.46 31.54
C ALA A 88 -5.31 26.03 32.88
N GLY A 89 -5.62 27.29 33.14
CA GLY A 89 -5.50 27.89 34.48
C GLY A 89 -5.02 29.33 34.42
N GLY A 90 -5.95 30.27 34.60
CA GLY A 90 -5.60 31.62 35.02
C GLY A 90 -5.02 31.64 36.44
N ALA A 91 -4.63 32.84 36.87
CA ALA A 91 -3.83 33.20 38.06
C ALA A 91 -2.31 33.19 37.73
N ASP A 92 -1.55 34.29 37.74
CA ASP A 92 -1.67 35.54 38.48
C ASP A 92 -0.92 36.68 37.78
N MET A 93 -1.37 37.91 38.08
CA MET A 93 -0.69 39.17 37.76
C MET A 93 0.61 39.32 38.56
N ASP A 94 1.62 40.00 38.01
CA ASP A 94 2.14 41.27 38.56
C ASP A 94 3.47 41.69 37.89
N TYR A 95 3.49 42.95 37.46
CA TYR A 95 4.60 43.81 36.99
C TYR A 95 5.42 43.42 35.75
#